data_AF-A0A0D6SBX5-F1
#
_entry.id   AF-A0A0D6SBX5-F1
#
_cell.length_a   1.000
_cell.length_b   1.000
_cell.length_c   1.000
_cell.angle_alpha   90.00
_cell.angle_beta   90.00
_cell.angle_gamma   90.00
#
_symmetry.space_group_name_H-M   'P 1'
#
loop_
_entity.id
_entity.type
_entity.pdbx_description
1 polymer ?
#
loop_
_entity_poly.entity_id
_entity_poly.type
_entity_poly.pdbx_seq_one_letter_code
_entity_poly.pdbx_strand_id
1 'polypeptide(L)'
;MKLHKVLTIAGKVYPLVKDEVRLDLRSPGRASLTIKAEAPVRGLVTLDLGYNERALQRHFIGHVERCTAANSQQQVLFCRELTSVLAMPLPMNLRHVDLRQVLAEISTRTGLRFRVPDQPYAKVKTPYFYSLAAGYQAMDSLAQVFGIPDFIWQQQGDGEVYVGNWAHSFWGVRDPLPLPPELFDTYQGNQSAMVAALPGLRPGASINQGERITSVTLADSQMALRWKTQSAAQ
;
A
#
# COMPACT_ATOMS: atom_id res chain seq x y z
N MET A 1 1.61 12.93 23.49
CA MET A 1 0.45 13.02 22.56
C MET A 1 -0.08 11.61 22.33
N LYS A 2 -1.41 11.41 22.35
CA LYS A 2 -2.03 10.09 22.16
C LYS A 2 -2.40 9.90 20.68
N LEU A 3 -2.03 8.76 20.11
CA LEU A 3 -2.44 8.40 18.75
C LEU A 3 -3.92 8.00 18.77
N HIS A 4 -4.73 8.66 17.95
CA HIS A 4 -6.13 8.32 17.71
C HIS A 4 -6.23 7.35 16.54
N LYS A 5 -7.03 6.30 16.72
CA LYS A 5 -7.29 5.29 15.70
C LYS A 5 -8.79 5.08 15.55
N VAL A 6 -9.27 5.08 14.31
CA VAL A 6 -10.65 4.75 13.98
C VAL A 6 -10.64 3.58 13.01
N LEU A 7 -11.15 2.43 13.47
CA LEU A 7 -11.34 1.25 12.65
C LEU A 7 -12.80 1.16 12.21
N THR A 8 -13.04 1.16 10.91
CA THR A 8 -14.37 0.98 10.32
C THR A 8 -14.39 -0.30 9.50
N ILE A 9 -15.43 -1.11 9.69
CA ILE A 9 -15.67 -2.36 8.96
C ILE A 9 -17.09 -2.34 8.42
N ALA A 10 -17.25 -2.50 7.11
CA ALA A 10 -18.54 -2.41 6.41
C ALA A 10 -19.35 -1.17 6.80
N GLY A 11 -18.69 -0.02 6.94
CA GLY A 11 -19.31 1.26 7.31
C GLY A 11 -19.62 1.43 8.81
N LYS A 12 -19.34 0.43 9.66
CA LYS A 12 -19.54 0.51 11.11
C LYS A 12 -18.21 0.64 11.85
N VAL A 13 -18.13 1.55 12.83
CA VAL A 13 -16.96 1.69 13.70
C VAL A 13 -16.92 0.57 14.72
N TYR A 14 -15.74 -0.03 14.91
CA TYR A 14 -15.50 -1.08 15.89
C TYR A 14 -14.42 -0.67 16.91
N PRO A 15 -14.60 -0.98 18.21
CA PRO A 15 -13.54 -0.79 19.19
C PRO A 15 -12.34 -1.71 18.89
N LEU A 16 -11.20 -1.08 18.63
CA LEU A 16 -9.93 -1.76 18.38
C LEU A 16 -9.25 -2.14 19.70
N VAL A 17 -8.86 -3.40 19.84
CA VAL A 17 -8.14 -3.93 21.01
C VAL A 17 -6.65 -4.03 20.72
N LYS A 18 -6.28 -4.56 19.56
CA LYS A 18 -4.91 -4.74 19.10
C LYS A 18 -4.85 -4.57 17.59
N ASP A 19 -3.75 -4.00 17.09
CA ASP A 19 -3.47 -3.93 15.66
C ASP A 19 -2.01 -4.18 15.35
N GLU A 20 -1.80 -4.86 14.23
CA GLU A 20 -0.54 -4.89 13.50
C GLU A 20 -0.87 -4.71 12.02
N VAL A 21 -0.40 -3.63 11.41
CA VAL A 21 -0.62 -3.31 9.99
C VAL A 21 0.71 -3.18 9.30
N ARG A 22 0.98 -4.03 8.31
CA ARG A 22 2.16 -3.93 7.45
C ARG A 22 1.76 -3.47 6.06
N LEU A 23 2.36 -2.38 5.62
CA LEU A 23 2.32 -1.89 4.25
C LEU A 23 3.69 -2.16 3.62
N ASP A 24 3.70 -2.69 2.40
CA ASP A 24 4.92 -3.02 1.66
C ASP A 24 4.91 -2.35 0.29
N LEU A 25 6.09 -2.00 -0.24
CA LEU A 25 6.21 -1.30 -1.53
C LEU A 25 5.85 -2.20 -2.73
N ARG A 26 6.07 -3.52 -2.61
CA ARG A 26 5.95 -4.48 -3.72
C ARG A 26 4.95 -5.61 -3.48
N SER A 27 4.13 -5.48 -2.44
CA SER A 27 3.06 -6.44 -2.17
C SER A 27 1.91 -5.74 -1.48
N PRO A 28 0.66 -6.22 -1.64
CA PRO A 28 -0.47 -5.67 -0.91
C PRO A 28 -0.22 -5.68 0.60
N GLY A 29 -0.57 -4.58 1.26
CA GLY A 29 -0.53 -4.50 2.70
C GLY A 29 -1.43 -5.53 3.37
N ARG A 30 -1.08 -5.88 4.60
CA ARG A 30 -1.76 -6.86 5.44
C ARG A 30 -2.03 -6.26 6.82
N ALA A 31 -3.13 -6.67 7.43
CA ALA A 31 -3.43 -6.30 8.80
C ALA A 31 -3.92 -7.50 9.61
N SER A 32 -3.46 -7.59 10.86
CA SER A 32 -4.02 -8.43 11.91
C SER A 32 -4.64 -7.52 12.96
N LEU A 33 -5.97 -7.57 13.10
CA LEU A 33 -6.73 -6.67 13.96
C LEU A 33 -7.55 -7.48 14.97
N THR A 34 -7.47 -7.16 16.24
CA THR A 34 -8.37 -7.70 17.27
C THR A 34 -9.40 -6.65 17.63
N ILE A 35 -10.68 -6.98 17.50
CA ILE A 35 -11.79 -6.06 17.77
C ILE A 35 -12.72 -6.60 18.84
N LYS A 36 -13.45 -5.70 19.52
CA LYS A 36 -14.61 -6.10 20.33
C LYS A 36 -15.81 -6.37 19.42
N ALA A 37 -16.18 -7.63 19.28
CA ALA A 37 -17.35 -8.10 18.54
C ALA A 37 -17.71 -9.53 18.97
N GLU A 38 -18.99 -9.77 19.23
CA GLU A 38 -19.50 -11.09 19.64
C GLU A 38 -19.69 -12.03 18.45
N ALA A 39 -19.91 -11.48 17.26
CA ALA A 39 -20.12 -12.23 16.02
C ALA A 39 -19.04 -11.92 14.98
N PRO A 40 -18.74 -12.87 14.07
CA PRO A 40 -17.83 -12.63 12.95
C PRO A 40 -18.27 -11.46 12.07
N VAL A 41 -17.30 -10.69 11.58
CA VAL A 41 -17.52 -9.54 10.69
C VAL A 41 -16.83 -9.76 9.35
N ARG A 42 -17.31 -9.07 8.30
CA ARG A 42 -16.78 -9.14 6.94
C ARG A 42 -16.98 -7.82 6.21
N GLY A 43 -16.28 -7.65 5.10
CA GLY A 43 -16.43 -6.50 4.20
C GLY A 43 -15.21 -5.58 4.19
N LEU A 44 -15.42 -4.38 3.67
CA LEU A 44 -14.39 -3.33 3.55
C LEU A 44 -13.90 -2.90 4.93
N VAL A 45 -12.60 -2.72 5.07
CA VAL A 45 -11.91 -2.30 6.30
C VAL A 45 -11.15 -1.02 6.04
N THR A 46 -11.32 -0.02 6.91
CA THR A 46 -10.46 1.16 6.94
C THR A 46 -9.88 1.37 8.33
N LEU A 47 -8.59 1.68 8.39
CA LEU A 47 -7.93 2.17 9.62
C LEU A 47 -7.41 3.58 9.37
N ASP A 48 -7.97 4.54 10.10
CA ASP A 48 -7.62 5.95 10.03
C ASP A 48 -6.84 6.35 11.29
N LEU A 49 -5.74 7.11 11.12
CA LEU A 49 -4.81 7.51 12.18
C LEU A 49 -4.68 9.02 12.27
N GLY A 50 -4.49 9.55 13.47
CA GLY A 50 -4.16 10.96 13.66
C GLY A 50 -3.75 11.28 15.08
N TYR A 51 -3.21 12.49 15.28
CA TYR A 51 -2.92 13.01 16.61
C TYR A 51 -3.74 14.25 16.88
N ASN A 52 -4.19 14.39 18.13
CA ASN A 52 -4.99 15.52 18.60
C ASN A 52 -6.24 15.72 17.73
N GLU A 53 -6.69 16.97 17.57
CA GLU A 53 -7.86 17.36 16.76
C GLU A 53 -7.56 17.45 15.25
N ARG A 54 -6.40 16.97 14.79
CA ARG A 54 -6.09 16.97 13.35
C ARG A 54 -6.92 15.93 12.61
N ALA A 55 -7.20 16.21 11.34
CA ALA A 55 -7.89 15.27 10.46
C ALA A 55 -7.19 13.91 10.42
N LEU A 56 -7.95 12.84 10.57
CA LEU A 56 -7.44 11.47 10.48
C LEU A 56 -7.04 11.16 9.04
N GLN A 57 -5.91 10.47 8.88
CA GLN A 57 -5.40 10.02 7.60
C GLN A 57 -5.55 8.52 7.46
N ARG A 58 -5.95 8.07 6.27
CA ARG A 58 -6.11 6.65 5.99
C ARG A 58 -4.77 5.94 5.95
N HIS A 59 -4.55 5.05 6.92
CA HIS A 59 -3.38 4.19 6.96
C HIS A 59 -3.63 2.86 6.26
N PHE A 60 -4.82 2.28 6.40
CA PHE A 60 -5.16 1.01 5.75
C PHE A 60 -6.53 1.11 5.07
N ILE A 61 -6.63 0.56 3.86
CA ILE A 61 -7.89 0.28 3.18
C ILE A 61 -7.81 -1.09 2.52
N GLY A 62 -8.78 -1.94 2.82
CA GLY A 62 -8.75 -3.32 2.39
C GLY A 62 -10.04 -4.05 2.68
N HIS A 63 -9.99 -5.36 2.81
CA HIS A 63 -11.12 -6.18 3.19
C HIS A 63 -10.71 -7.26 4.18
N VAL A 64 -11.69 -7.78 4.92
CA VAL A 64 -11.52 -8.94 5.78
C VAL A 64 -11.40 -10.19 4.90
N GLU A 65 -10.24 -10.84 4.89
CA GLU A 65 -10.05 -12.16 4.27
C GLU A 65 -10.54 -13.28 5.18
N ARG A 66 -10.31 -13.13 6.48
CA ARG A 66 -10.67 -14.13 7.49
C ARG A 66 -11.00 -13.47 8.83
N CYS A 67 -12.04 -13.97 9.48
CA CYS A 67 -12.46 -13.57 10.83
C CYS A 67 -12.57 -14.81 11.71
N THR A 68 -11.94 -14.79 12.88
CA THR A 68 -11.96 -15.91 13.84
C THR A 68 -12.22 -15.40 15.24
N ALA A 69 -13.02 -16.10 16.04
CA ALA A 69 -13.25 -15.73 17.43
C ALA A 69 -11.97 -15.89 18.26
N ALA A 70 -11.60 -14.87 19.02
CA ALA A 70 -10.59 -14.99 20.08
C ALA A 70 -11.23 -15.48 21.39
N ASN A 71 -12.46 -15.03 21.67
CA ASN A 71 -13.32 -15.42 22.78
C ASN A 71 -14.76 -14.96 22.47
N SER A 72 -15.67 -15.04 23.44
CA SER A 72 -17.09 -14.67 23.27
C SER A 72 -17.33 -13.18 22.97
N GLN A 73 -16.36 -12.30 23.20
CA GLN A 73 -16.51 -10.85 23.03
C GLN A 73 -15.54 -10.24 22.00
N GLN A 74 -14.64 -11.05 21.43
CA GLN A 74 -13.58 -10.56 20.55
C GLN A 74 -13.40 -11.40 19.30
N GLN A 75 -13.12 -10.71 18.20
CA GLN A 75 -12.76 -11.33 16.91
C GLN A 75 -11.34 -10.90 16.51
N VAL A 76 -10.61 -11.82 15.87
CA VAL A 76 -9.35 -11.56 15.18
C VAL A 76 -9.62 -11.55 13.68
N LEU A 77 -9.23 -10.46 13.03
CA LEU A 77 -9.40 -10.22 11.60
C LEU A 77 -8.04 -10.27 10.92
N PHE A 78 -7.98 -11.03 9.83
CA PHE A 78 -6.88 -10.99 8.89
C PHE A 78 -7.39 -10.28 7.65
N CYS A 79 -6.75 -9.15 7.32
CA CYS A 79 -7.18 -8.27 6.25
C CYS A 79 -6.06 -8.09 5.23
N ARG A 80 -6.45 -7.79 3.99
CA ARG A 80 -5.53 -7.38 2.92
C ARG A 80 -6.02 -6.14 2.20
N GLU A 81 -5.08 -5.37 1.68
CA GLU A 81 -5.37 -4.27 0.77
C GLU A 81 -6.14 -4.73 -0.47
N LEU A 82 -6.87 -3.81 -1.10
CA LEU A 82 -7.76 -4.11 -2.23
C LEU A 82 -7.00 -4.70 -3.42
N THR A 83 -5.74 -4.30 -3.60
CA THR A 83 -4.85 -4.87 -4.62
C THR A 83 -4.61 -6.37 -4.47
N SER A 84 -4.99 -7.01 -3.35
CA SER A 84 -4.85 -8.46 -3.23
C SER A 84 -5.69 -9.27 -4.22
N VAL A 85 -6.74 -8.66 -4.80
CA VAL A 85 -7.53 -9.25 -5.88
C VAL A 85 -6.68 -9.64 -7.10
N LEU A 86 -5.53 -8.98 -7.31
CA LEU A 86 -4.58 -9.28 -8.37
C LEU A 86 -3.83 -10.61 -8.17
N ALA A 87 -4.02 -11.30 -7.04
CA ALA A 87 -3.55 -12.67 -6.88
C ALA A 87 -4.32 -13.67 -7.76
N MET A 88 -5.51 -13.30 -8.23
CA MET A 88 -6.35 -14.15 -9.06
C MET A 88 -5.88 -14.15 -10.52
N PRO A 89 -6.15 -15.24 -11.28
CA PRO A 89 -5.89 -15.30 -12.72
C PRO A 89 -6.54 -14.12 -13.46
N LEU A 90 -5.77 -13.46 -14.33
CA LEU A 90 -6.24 -12.30 -15.08
C LEU A 90 -5.78 -12.37 -16.55
N PRO A 91 -6.26 -13.36 -17.32
CA PRO A 91 -5.80 -13.57 -18.69
C PRO A 91 -6.27 -12.45 -19.61
N MET A 92 -5.37 -11.80 -20.34
CA MET A 92 -5.67 -10.68 -21.23
C MET A 92 -5.05 -10.88 -22.60
N ASN A 93 -5.75 -10.42 -23.63
CA ASN A 93 -5.28 -10.42 -25.02
C ASN A 93 -5.75 -9.12 -25.69
N LEU A 94 -4.94 -8.08 -25.54
CA LEU A 94 -5.25 -6.73 -25.99
C LEU A 94 -4.34 -6.35 -27.17
N ARG A 95 -4.87 -5.61 -28.13
CA ARG A 95 -4.13 -5.18 -29.34
C ARG A 95 -4.10 -3.67 -29.44
N HIS A 96 -2.98 -3.12 -29.90
CA HIS A 96 -2.80 -1.68 -30.15
C HIS A 96 -3.21 -0.78 -28.97
N VAL A 97 -2.83 -1.21 -27.76
CA VAL A 97 -3.18 -0.56 -26.49
C VAL A 97 -2.01 0.22 -25.91
N ASP A 98 -2.30 1.32 -25.21
CA ASP A 98 -1.36 1.99 -24.31
C ASP A 98 -1.51 1.51 -22.85
N LEU A 99 -0.69 2.04 -21.95
CA LEU A 99 -0.71 1.70 -20.52
C LEU A 99 -2.09 1.93 -19.88
N ARG A 100 -2.76 3.04 -20.22
CA ARG A 100 -4.05 3.41 -19.63
C ARG A 100 -5.14 2.44 -20.08
N GLN A 101 -5.09 2.01 -21.33
CA GLN A 101 -6.03 1.04 -21.89
C GLN A 101 -5.86 -0.35 -21.26
N VAL A 102 -4.62 -0.79 -20.99
CA VAL A 102 -4.39 -2.04 -20.24
C VAL A 102 -4.95 -1.93 -18.82
N LEU A 103 -4.68 -0.82 -18.13
CA LEU A 103 -5.18 -0.61 -16.76
C LEU A 103 -6.71 -0.46 -16.71
N ALA A 104 -7.35 0.08 -17.75
CA ALA A 104 -8.80 0.13 -17.87
C ALA A 104 -9.43 -1.27 -17.98
N GLU A 105 -8.80 -2.18 -18.72
CA GLU A 105 -9.22 -3.59 -18.77
C GLU A 105 -9.07 -4.26 -17.40
N ILE A 106 -7.93 -4.06 -16.72
CA ILE A 106 -7.71 -4.58 -15.37
C ILE A 106 -8.74 -4.01 -14.40
N SER A 107 -9.05 -2.72 -14.50
CA SER A 107 -10.06 -2.03 -13.70
C SER A 107 -11.44 -2.67 -13.89
N THR A 108 -11.85 -2.89 -15.13
CA THR A 108 -13.15 -3.51 -15.47
C THR A 108 -13.31 -4.89 -14.83
N ARG A 109 -12.22 -5.67 -14.75
CA ARG A 109 -12.24 -7.03 -14.20
C ARG A 109 -12.09 -7.12 -12.69
N THR A 110 -11.48 -6.12 -12.05
CA THR A 110 -11.09 -6.18 -10.63
C THR A 110 -11.80 -5.16 -9.75
N GLY A 111 -12.38 -4.12 -10.34
CA GLY A 111 -12.92 -2.96 -9.63
C GLY A 111 -11.85 -2.01 -9.08
N LEU A 112 -10.56 -2.28 -9.29
CA LEU A 112 -9.50 -1.37 -8.90
C LEU A 112 -9.55 -0.09 -9.73
N ARG A 113 -9.21 1.03 -9.11
CA ARG A 113 -9.05 2.32 -9.79
C ARG A 113 -7.56 2.64 -9.90
N PHE A 114 -7.13 3.08 -11.07
CA PHE A 114 -5.72 3.34 -11.35
C PHE A 114 -5.46 4.81 -11.60
N ARG A 115 -4.34 5.29 -11.06
CA ARG A 115 -3.79 6.62 -11.33
C ARG A 115 -2.47 6.49 -12.07
N VAL A 116 -2.40 7.10 -13.25
CA VAL A 116 -1.22 7.09 -14.12
C VAL A 116 -0.76 8.53 -14.35
N PRO A 117 0.53 8.86 -14.11
CA PRO A 117 1.04 10.21 -14.32
C PRO A 117 0.98 10.57 -15.81
N ASP A 118 0.88 11.87 -16.12
CA ASP A 118 0.90 12.33 -17.51
C ASP A 118 2.34 12.34 -18.04
N GLN A 119 2.76 11.20 -18.59
CA GLN A 119 4.13 10.95 -19.03
C GLN A 119 4.14 10.25 -20.39
N PRO A 120 5.18 10.44 -21.24
CA PRO A 120 5.20 9.88 -22.58
C PRO A 120 4.97 8.36 -22.62
N TYR A 121 5.59 7.59 -21.72
CA TYR A 121 5.44 6.14 -21.65
C TYR A 121 3.99 5.68 -21.46
N ALA A 122 3.12 6.52 -20.88
CA ALA A 122 1.73 6.17 -20.64
C ALA A 122 0.86 6.23 -21.91
N LYS A 123 1.38 6.85 -22.99
CA LYS A 123 0.68 7.07 -24.27
C LYS A 123 1.26 6.24 -25.41
N VAL A 124 2.43 5.60 -25.19
CA VAL A 124 3.05 4.72 -26.19
C VAL A 124 2.17 3.49 -26.36
N LYS A 125 1.78 3.21 -27.60
CA LYS A 125 1.02 2.00 -27.94
C LYS A 125 1.97 0.82 -28.13
N THR A 126 1.63 -0.31 -27.51
CA THR A 126 2.20 -1.61 -27.86
C THR A 126 1.32 -2.29 -28.91
N PRO A 127 1.89 -3.03 -29.88
CA PRO A 127 1.11 -3.84 -30.81
C PRO A 127 0.20 -4.85 -30.09
N TYR A 128 0.68 -5.43 -28.98
CA TYR A 128 -0.08 -6.36 -28.15
C TYR A 128 0.30 -6.30 -26.68
N PHE A 129 -0.66 -6.58 -25.82
CA PHE A 129 -0.46 -6.94 -24.41
C PHE A 129 -1.15 -8.28 -24.16
N TYR A 130 -0.36 -9.31 -23.87
CA TYR A 130 -0.84 -10.67 -23.64
C TYR A 130 -0.36 -11.18 -22.28
N SER A 131 -1.28 -11.73 -21.50
CA SER A 131 -0.97 -12.38 -20.22
C SER A 131 -1.88 -13.58 -20.02
N LEU A 132 -1.33 -14.68 -19.52
CA LEU A 132 -2.09 -15.82 -18.99
C LEU A 132 -1.89 -15.98 -17.47
N ALA A 133 -1.20 -15.03 -16.85
CA ALA A 133 -0.79 -15.12 -15.45
C ALA A 133 -1.85 -14.51 -14.51
N ALA A 134 -1.55 -14.49 -13.22
CA ALA A 134 -2.32 -13.69 -12.27
C ALA A 134 -2.07 -12.19 -12.49
N GLY A 135 -2.97 -11.38 -11.91
CA GLY A 135 -2.92 -9.93 -12.01
C GLY A 135 -1.57 -9.33 -11.60
N TYR A 136 -0.89 -9.87 -10.58
CA TYR A 136 0.42 -9.35 -10.17
C TYR A 136 1.46 -9.42 -11.28
N GLN A 137 1.59 -10.57 -11.95
CA GLN A 137 2.55 -10.72 -13.04
C GLN A 137 2.16 -9.86 -14.25
N ALA A 138 0.86 -9.67 -14.49
CA ALA A 138 0.39 -8.74 -15.51
C ALA A 138 0.74 -7.28 -15.17
N MET A 139 0.66 -6.88 -13.90
CA MET A 139 1.04 -5.55 -13.45
C MET A 139 2.56 -5.34 -13.52
N ASP A 140 3.34 -6.31 -13.06
CA ASP A 140 4.81 -6.23 -13.07
C ASP A 140 5.39 -6.17 -14.49
N SER A 141 4.75 -6.85 -15.46
CA SER A 141 5.20 -6.84 -16.86
C SER A 141 5.04 -5.47 -17.55
N LEU A 142 4.19 -4.58 -17.02
CA LEU A 142 3.98 -3.23 -17.57
C LEU A 142 5.29 -2.43 -17.61
N ALA A 143 6.19 -2.66 -16.65
CA ALA A 143 7.51 -2.04 -16.62
C ALA A 143 8.27 -2.28 -17.94
N GLN A 144 8.33 -3.54 -18.37
CA GLN A 144 9.05 -3.94 -19.57
C GLN A 144 8.27 -3.56 -20.83
N VAL A 145 6.96 -3.80 -20.88
CA VAL A 145 6.13 -3.55 -22.07
C VAL A 145 6.14 -2.08 -22.47
N PHE A 146 6.08 -1.17 -21.50
CA PHE A 146 6.02 0.27 -21.74
C PHE A 146 7.35 1.00 -21.47
N GLY A 147 8.43 0.25 -21.20
CA GLY A 147 9.77 0.81 -20.98
C GLY A 147 9.81 1.82 -19.83
N ILE A 148 9.19 1.51 -18.69
CA ILE A 148 9.07 2.42 -17.55
C ILE A 148 10.20 2.13 -16.55
N PRO A 149 11.19 3.03 -16.41
CA PRO A 149 12.25 2.85 -15.42
C PRO A 149 11.70 3.03 -13.99
N ASP A 150 12.33 2.36 -13.03
CA ASP A 150 11.95 2.37 -11.61
C ASP A 150 10.43 2.24 -11.39
N PHE A 151 9.84 1.29 -12.11
CA PHE A 151 8.40 1.07 -12.14
C PHE A 151 7.89 0.58 -10.78
N ILE A 152 6.78 1.18 -10.35
CA ILE A 152 6.01 0.74 -9.20
C ILE A 152 4.52 0.71 -9.57
N TRP A 153 3.79 -0.17 -8.88
CA TRP A 153 2.36 -0.03 -8.70
C TRP A 153 2.03 -0.11 -7.21
N GLN A 154 1.26 0.84 -6.69
CA GLN A 154 1.05 0.93 -5.25
C GLN A 154 -0.32 1.50 -4.89
N GLN A 155 -1.04 0.79 -4.02
CA GLN A 155 -2.26 1.29 -3.42
C GLN A 155 -2.00 2.48 -2.47
N GLN A 156 -2.73 3.56 -2.70
CA GLN A 156 -2.69 4.80 -1.91
C GLN A 156 -3.79 4.81 -0.84
N GLY A 157 -3.78 5.81 0.03
CA GLY A 157 -4.72 5.90 1.16
C GLY A 157 -6.19 6.05 0.75
N ASP A 158 -6.47 6.48 -0.48
CA ASP A 158 -7.81 6.57 -1.07
C ASP A 158 -8.27 5.29 -1.79
N GLY A 159 -7.42 4.26 -1.79
CA GLY A 159 -7.65 2.98 -2.47
C GLY A 159 -7.36 3.00 -3.97
N GLU A 160 -6.97 4.14 -4.56
CA GLU A 160 -6.44 4.15 -5.93
C GLU A 160 -5.06 3.50 -5.98
N VAL A 161 -4.72 2.91 -7.11
CA VAL A 161 -3.43 2.29 -7.36
C VAL A 161 -2.64 3.18 -8.30
N TYR A 162 -1.57 3.79 -7.79
CA TYR A 162 -0.59 4.48 -8.64
C TYR A 162 0.11 3.46 -9.53
N VAL A 163 0.37 3.79 -10.80
CA VAL A 163 1.12 2.94 -11.74
C VAL A 163 2.05 3.80 -12.59
N GLY A 164 3.35 3.55 -12.52
CA GLY A 164 4.36 4.27 -13.30
C GLY A 164 5.73 4.30 -12.63
N ASN A 165 6.63 5.15 -13.14
CA ASN A 165 7.95 5.41 -12.54
C ASN A 165 7.77 6.02 -11.14
N TRP A 166 8.49 5.52 -10.13
CA TRP A 166 8.44 6.05 -8.76
C TRP A 166 8.68 7.56 -8.67
N ALA A 167 9.60 8.13 -9.46
CA ALA A 167 9.93 9.56 -9.46
C ALA A 167 8.73 10.45 -9.80
N HIS A 168 7.75 9.92 -10.54
CA HIS A 168 6.52 10.64 -10.92
C HIS A 168 5.35 10.38 -9.95
N SER A 169 5.58 9.57 -8.90
CA SER A 169 4.57 9.24 -7.89
C SER A 169 4.40 10.37 -6.87
N PHE A 170 3.38 10.25 -6.02
CA PHE A 170 3.20 11.15 -4.88
C PHE A 170 4.47 11.26 -4.01
N TRP A 171 5.21 10.16 -3.86
CA TRP A 171 6.40 10.09 -3.03
C TRP A 171 7.65 10.63 -3.74
N GLY A 172 7.80 10.31 -5.03
CA GLY A 172 9.02 10.65 -5.79
C GLY A 172 9.18 12.14 -6.10
N VAL A 173 8.08 12.90 -6.14
CA VAL A 173 8.11 14.36 -6.37
C VAL A 173 8.30 15.18 -5.10
N ARG A 174 8.37 14.54 -3.93
CA ARG A 174 8.48 15.21 -2.63
C ARG A 174 9.88 15.10 -2.07
N ASP A 175 10.26 16.12 -1.32
CA ASP A 175 11.52 16.11 -0.58
C ASP A 175 11.55 14.95 0.43
N PRO A 176 12.73 14.35 0.66
CA PRO A 176 12.89 13.33 1.69
C PRO A 176 12.45 13.83 3.07
N LEU A 177 11.74 12.98 3.80
CA LEU A 177 11.34 13.26 5.18
C LEU A 177 12.58 13.25 6.08
N PRO A 178 12.92 14.36 6.76
CA PRO A 178 14.00 14.35 7.73
C PRO A 178 13.58 13.53 8.95
N LEU A 179 14.35 12.49 9.25
CA LEU A 179 14.19 11.69 10.46
C LEU A 179 15.39 11.95 11.39
N PRO A 180 15.16 12.28 12.67
CA PRO A 180 16.23 12.50 13.63
C PRO A 180 17.19 11.29 13.71
N PRO A 181 18.53 11.50 13.72
CA PRO A 181 19.52 10.42 13.83
C PRO A 181 19.29 9.49 15.03
N GLU A 182 18.71 10.01 16.11
CA GLU A 182 18.43 9.27 17.35
C GLU A 182 17.37 8.18 17.17
N LEU A 183 16.58 8.22 16.10
CA LEU A 183 15.61 7.17 15.75
C LEU A 183 16.26 5.95 15.09
N PHE A 184 17.50 6.11 14.64
CA PHE A 184 18.31 5.07 14.04
C PHE A 184 19.24 4.57 15.14
N ASP A 185 18.79 3.59 15.93
CA ASP A 185 19.66 2.89 16.88
C ASP A 185 20.98 2.51 16.18
N THR A 186 22.09 2.55 16.93
CA THR A 186 23.49 2.45 16.47
C THR A 186 23.81 1.24 15.56
N TYR A 187 22.86 0.32 15.37
CA TYR A 187 22.82 -0.70 14.34
C TYR A 187 22.37 -0.14 12.97
N GLN A 188 23.16 0.78 12.40
CA GLN A 188 23.01 1.27 11.01
C GLN A 188 23.01 0.13 9.96
N GLY A 189 23.42 -1.09 10.32
CA GLY A 189 23.51 -2.24 9.42
C GLY A 189 22.17 -2.82 8.93
N ASN A 190 21.04 -2.56 9.60
CA ASN A 190 19.77 -3.26 9.29
C ASN A 190 18.77 -2.45 8.45
N GLN A 191 19.08 -1.20 8.08
CA GLN A 191 18.19 -0.33 7.28
C GLN A 191 16.76 -0.28 7.85
N SER A 192 16.65 -0.17 9.18
CA SER A 192 15.39 -0.13 9.91
C SER A 192 15.40 0.85 11.08
N ALA A 193 14.25 1.44 11.40
CA ALA A 193 14.07 2.35 12.53
C ALA A 193 12.71 2.14 13.16
N MET A 194 12.59 2.44 14.45
CA MET A 194 11.32 2.45 15.17
C MET A 194 10.98 3.89 15.56
N VAL A 195 9.83 4.37 15.11
CA VAL A 195 9.42 5.76 15.27
C VAL A 195 8.03 5.83 15.89
N ALA A 196 7.68 6.96 16.51
CA ALA A 196 6.28 7.25 16.78
C ALA A 196 5.50 7.21 15.47
N ALA A 197 4.26 6.69 15.48
CA ALA A 197 3.47 6.57 14.26
C ALA A 197 3.41 7.92 13.51
N LEU A 198 3.62 7.90 12.21
CA LEU A 198 3.55 9.09 11.36
C LEU A 198 2.33 8.94 10.44
N PRO A 199 1.15 9.53 10.80
CA PRO A 199 -0.03 9.49 9.96
C PRO A 199 0.29 9.95 8.53
N GLY A 200 -0.12 9.15 7.55
CA GLY A 200 0.17 9.38 6.14
C GLY A 200 1.43 8.71 5.61
N LEU A 201 2.38 8.32 6.47
CA LEU A 201 3.58 7.64 6.01
C LEU A 201 3.24 6.25 5.45
N ARG A 202 3.70 5.99 4.22
CA ARG A 202 3.56 4.71 3.52
C ARG A 202 4.88 4.36 2.85
N PRO A 203 5.09 3.10 2.43
CA PRO A 203 6.22 2.72 1.60
C PRO A 203 6.31 3.60 0.34
N GLY A 204 7.50 3.79 -0.20
CA GLY A 204 7.76 4.68 -1.32
C GLY A 204 8.24 6.06 -0.90
N ALA A 205 7.90 6.54 0.31
CA ALA A 205 8.46 7.77 0.84
C ALA A 205 10.00 7.69 0.95
N SER A 206 10.68 8.78 0.59
CA SER A 206 12.10 8.95 0.85
C SER A 206 12.32 9.56 2.23
N ILE A 207 13.41 9.16 2.88
CA ILE A 207 13.88 9.73 4.16
C ILE A 207 15.30 10.27 4.00
N ASN A 208 15.69 11.22 4.85
CA ASN A 208 17.06 11.72 4.98
C ASN A 208 17.75 12.04 3.63
N GLN A 209 18.72 11.21 3.20
CA GLN A 209 19.54 11.44 2.02
C GLN A 209 18.93 10.83 0.75
N GLY A 210 17.69 10.35 0.83
CA GLY A 210 16.94 9.79 -0.30
C GLY A 210 16.65 8.30 -0.17
N GLU A 211 16.98 7.67 0.97
CA GLU A 211 16.67 6.26 1.21
C GLU A 211 15.17 6.01 1.09
N ARG A 212 14.79 4.98 0.33
CA ARG A 212 13.38 4.72 0.02
C ARG A 212 12.82 3.71 1.01
N ILE A 213 11.78 4.10 1.74
CA ILE A 213 11.05 3.18 2.61
C ILE A 213 10.41 2.08 1.75
N THR A 214 10.66 0.83 2.10
CA THR A 214 10.12 -0.35 1.43
C THR A 214 9.04 -1.06 2.25
N SER A 215 9.02 -0.85 3.57
CA SER A 215 8.00 -1.41 4.46
C SER A 215 7.73 -0.46 5.63
N VAL A 216 6.47 -0.37 6.02
CA VAL A 216 6.00 0.33 7.22
C VAL A 216 5.12 -0.65 7.99
N THR A 217 5.52 -1.01 9.21
CA THR A 217 4.69 -1.83 10.11
C THR A 217 4.22 -0.97 11.29
N LEU A 218 2.94 -0.65 11.35
CA LEU A 218 2.29 -0.04 12.50
C LEU A 218 1.94 -1.12 13.53
N ALA A 219 2.32 -0.90 14.78
CA ALA A 219 1.82 -1.63 15.94
C ALA A 219 1.67 -0.66 17.11
N ASP A 220 0.53 -0.70 17.80
CA ASP A 220 0.22 0.20 18.92
C ASP A 220 0.42 1.70 18.57
N SER A 221 1.42 2.38 19.11
CA SER A 221 1.67 3.80 18.80
C SER A 221 2.93 4.04 17.99
N GLN A 222 3.54 2.98 17.48
CA GLN A 222 4.84 2.99 16.82
C GLN A 222 4.76 2.43 15.40
N MET A 223 5.70 2.87 14.57
CA MET A 223 5.95 2.33 13.25
C MET A 223 7.38 1.80 13.18
N ALA A 224 7.53 0.55 12.76
CA ALA A 224 8.80 0.00 12.31
C ALA A 224 8.94 0.27 10.81
N LEU A 225 9.95 1.06 10.45
CA LEU A 225 10.30 1.39 9.07
C LEU A 225 11.41 0.47 8.60
N ARG A 226 11.36 0.06 7.33
CA ARG A 226 12.50 -0.54 6.62
C ARG A 226 12.69 0.19 5.30
N TRP A 227 13.93 0.42 4.90
CA TRP A 227 14.26 1.06 3.62
C TRP A 227 15.30 0.27 2.85
N LYS A 228 15.52 0.69 1.60
CA LYS A 228 16.72 0.36 0.86
C LYS A 228 17.49 1.66 0.63
N THR A 229 18.81 1.57 0.74
CA THR A 229 19.68 2.64 0.20
C THR A 229 19.39 2.69 -1.30
N GLN A 230 19.03 3.85 -1.84
CA GLN A 230 18.98 4.01 -3.29
C GLN A 230 20.42 3.86 -3.77
N SER A 231 20.82 2.66 -4.20
CA SER A 231 21.94 2.55 -5.12
C SER A 231 21.51 3.36 -6.34
N ALA A 232 22.20 4.48 -6.57
CA ALA A 232 21.97 5.35 -7.72
C ALA A 232 21.74 4.46 -8.94
N ALA A 233 20.53 4.51 -9.50
CA ALA A 233 20.23 3.84 -10.74
C ALA A 233 21.11 4.52 -11.81
N GLN A 234 22.21 3.86 -12.17
CA GLN A 234 22.87 4.06 -13.46
C GLN A 234 22.00 3.47 -14.55
#